data_AF-A0A0J8BP32-F1
#
_entry.id   AF-A0A0J8BP32-F1
#
_cell.length_a   1.000
_cell.length_b   1.000
_cell.length_c   1.000
_cell.angle_alpha   90.00
_cell.angle_beta   90.00
_cell.angle_gamma   90.00
#
_symmetry.space_group_name_H-M   'P 1'
#
loop_
_entity.id
_entity.type
_entity.pdbx_description
1 polymer ?
#
loop_
_entity_poly.entity_id
_entity_poly.type
_entity_poly.pdbx_seq_one_letter_code
_entity_poly.pdbx_strand_id
1 'polypeptide(L)'
;MRFHSLPGSKRYPESEDEYGIVLERYNTVLDELFTGLDVFVVTMDWSYTQDGPAGYPTPRQELHPDGVRWWTEANREDPDLDLDPELHTHTRLYADRRPWRHGCADGLLRAVADEALVEVFITDTELRRIHHPYDGGADVVLTTPAERDEMRARHAEWLSAHPAGL
;
A
#
# COMPACT_ATOMS: atom_id res chain seq x y z
N MET A 1 -8.96 9.38 2.74
CA MET A 1 -9.69 9.02 3.98
C MET A 1 -9.07 7.75 4.53
N ARG A 2 -9.14 7.53 5.83
CA ARG A 2 -8.43 6.44 6.51
C ARG A 2 -9.39 5.38 7.03
N PHE A 3 -9.07 4.11 6.81
CA PHE A 3 -9.74 2.96 7.42
C PHE A 3 -8.74 2.15 8.25
N HIS A 4 -9.20 1.61 9.38
CA HIS A 4 -8.44 0.65 10.18
C HIS A 4 -8.68 -0.77 9.69
N SER A 5 -7.61 -1.55 9.59
CA SER A 5 -7.66 -2.94 9.14
C SER A 5 -8.17 -3.90 10.21
N LEU A 6 -8.11 -3.51 11.49
CA LEU A 6 -8.65 -4.29 12.60
C LEU A 6 -9.63 -3.48 13.47
N PRO A 7 -10.54 -4.15 14.21
CA PRO A 7 -11.41 -3.51 15.18
C PRO A 7 -10.63 -2.76 16.27
N GLY A 8 -11.22 -1.68 16.79
CA GLY A 8 -10.63 -0.91 17.89
C GLY A 8 -9.30 -0.23 17.52
N SER A 9 -9.04 -0.02 16.23
CA SER A 9 -7.79 0.56 15.72
C SER A 9 -6.53 -0.23 16.14
N LYS A 10 -6.67 -1.55 16.36
CA LYS A 10 -5.52 -2.44 16.57
C LYS A 10 -4.61 -2.38 15.34
N ARG A 11 -3.30 -2.28 15.56
CA ARG A 11 -2.32 -2.07 14.50
C ARG A 11 -1.89 -3.37 13.82
N TYR A 12 -1.43 -4.34 14.59
CA TYR A 12 -0.86 -5.58 14.06
C TYR A 12 -1.78 -6.78 14.31
N PRO A 13 -2.00 -7.65 13.32
CA PRO A 13 -2.61 -8.95 13.55
C PRO A 13 -1.67 -9.86 14.35
N GLU A 14 -2.23 -10.65 15.26
CA GLU A 14 -1.52 -11.58 16.14
C GLU A 14 -2.00 -13.04 15.96
N SER A 15 -2.99 -13.26 15.09
CA SER A 15 -3.56 -14.57 14.77
C SER A 15 -4.04 -14.65 13.32
N GLU A 16 -4.20 -15.86 12.79
CA GLU A 16 -4.76 -16.06 11.44
C GLU A 16 -6.20 -15.53 11.30
N ASP A 17 -6.99 -15.55 12.37
CA ASP A 17 -8.33 -14.97 12.36
C ASP A 17 -8.26 -13.45 12.18
N GLU A 18 -7.29 -12.79 12.82
CA GLU A 18 -7.07 -11.35 12.64
C GLU A 18 -6.52 -11.02 11.25
N TYR A 19 -5.62 -11.85 10.68
CA TYR A 19 -5.24 -11.71 9.28
C TYR A 19 -6.44 -11.86 8.34
N GLY A 20 -7.36 -12.78 8.63
CA GLY A 20 -8.61 -12.93 7.89
C GLY A 20 -9.43 -11.64 7.89
N ILE A 21 -9.54 -10.96 9.04
CA ILE A 21 -10.25 -9.67 9.14
C ILE A 21 -9.53 -8.58 8.33
N VAL A 22 -8.20 -8.48 8.44
CA VAL A 22 -7.39 -7.50 7.71
C VAL A 22 -7.58 -7.65 6.21
N LEU A 23 -7.41 -8.88 5.70
CA LEU A 23 -7.53 -9.18 4.28
C LEU A 23 -8.95 -8.96 3.77
N GLU A 24 -9.96 -9.34 4.56
CA GLU A 24 -11.37 -9.11 4.20
C GLU A 24 -11.67 -7.61 4.06
N ARG A 25 -11.22 -6.78 5.01
CA ARG A 25 -11.46 -5.32 4.95
C ARG A 25 -10.75 -4.67 3.78
N TYR A 26 -9.48 -5.02 3.54
CA TYR A 26 -8.76 -4.50 2.38
C TYR A 26 -9.40 -4.93 1.07
N ASN A 27 -9.74 -6.21 0.91
CA ASN A 27 -10.39 -6.68 -0.32
C ASN A 27 -11.79 -6.08 -0.49
N THR A 28 -12.55 -5.86 0.59
CA THR A 28 -13.86 -5.18 0.49
C THR A 28 -13.71 -3.76 -0.09
N VAL A 29 -12.73 -3.00 0.42
CA VAL A 29 -12.43 -1.66 -0.11
C VAL A 29 -11.97 -1.75 -1.56
N LEU A 30 -11.05 -2.66 -1.89
CA LEU A 30 -10.52 -2.82 -3.24
C LEU A 30 -11.59 -3.28 -4.24
N ASP A 31 -12.52 -4.15 -3.84
CA ASP A 31 -13.64 -4.60 -4.66
C ASP A 31 -14.58 -3.44 -5.00
N GLU A 32 -14.89 -2.57 -4.05
CA GLU A 32 -15.68 -1.36 -4.31
C GLU A 32 -14.99 -0.41 -5.29
N LEU A 33 -13.66 -0.34 -5.25
CA LEU A 33 -12.89 0.56 -6.11
C LEU A 33 -12.67 -0.01 -7.52
N PHE A 34 -12.47 -1.32 -7.64
CA PHE A 34 -11.81 -1.91 -8.80
C PHE A 34 -12.52 -3.12 -9.43
N THR A 35 -13.68 -3.54 -8.93
CA THR A 35 -14.45 -4.63 -9.56
C THR A 35 -14.69 -4.36 -11.05
N GLY A 36 -14.25 -5.28 -11.90
CA GLY A 36 -14.37 -5.18 -13.35
C GLY A 36 -13.36 -4.26 -14.04
N LEU A 37 -12.37 -3.74 -13.30
CA LEU A 37 -11.30 -2.90 -13.83
C LEU A 37 -9.96 -3.65 -13.87
N ASP A 38 -9.04 -3.15 -14.70
CA ASP A 38 -7.62 -3.42 -14.52
C ASP A 38 -7.04 -2.43 -13.50
N VAL A 39 -6.08 -2.90 -12.71
CA VAL A 39 -5.37 -2.10 -11.72
C VAL A 39 -3.88 -2.11 -11.98
N PHE A 40 -3.21 -1.07 -11.51
CA PHE A 40 -1.78 -1.11 -11.22
C PHE A 40 -1.58 -1.49 -9.77
N VAL A 41 -0.74 -2.48 -9.51
CA VAL A 41 -0.17 -2.75 -8.18
C VAL A 41 1.23 -2.19 -8.18
N VAL A 42 1.54 -1.32 -7.22
CA VAL A 42 2.83 -0.65 -7.12
C VAL A 42 3.48 -0.99 -5.79
N THR A 43 4.74 -1.41 -5.86
CA THR A 43 5.59 -1.72 -4.69
C THR A 43 6.90 -0.97 -4.80
N MET A 44 7.58 -0.76 -3.68
CA MET A 44 8.84 -0.03 -3.60
C MET A 44 10.00 -0.93 -3.19
N ASP A 45 11.21 -0.59 -3.67
CA ASP A 45 12.47 -0.91 -2.98
C ASP A 45 13.37 0.33 -2.93
N TRP A 46 14.48 0.23 -2.21
CA TRP A 46 15.50 1.28 -2.17
C TRP A 46 16.91 0.70 -2.41
N SER A 47 17.82 1.53 -2.89
CA SER A 47 19.24 1.19 -3.05
C SER A 47 20.14 2.40 -2.84
N TYR A 48 21.39 2.19 -2.44
CA TYR A 48 22.40 3.26 -2.30
C TYR A 48 22.98 3.75 -3.64
N THR A 49 22.64 3.09 -4.74
CA THR A 49 23.05 3.51 -6.09
C THR A 49 21.88 3.34 -7.06
N GLN A 50 21.93 4.00 -8.21
CA GLN A 50 20.84 3.93 -9.18
C GLN A 50 20.53 2.51 -9.67
N ASP A 51 21.57 1.67 -9.86
CA ASP A 51 21.45 0.31 -10.42
C ASP A 51 21.93 -0.82 -9.49
N GLY A 52 22.37 -0.49 -8.27
CA GLY A 52 22.81 -1.48 -7.29
C GLY A 52 21.70 -2.37 -6.73
N PRO A 53 22.06 -3.37 -5.91
CA PRO A 53 21.10 -4.26 -5.28
C PRO A 53 20.11 -3.49 -4.40
N ALA A 54 18.89 -4.01 -4.28
CA ALA A 54 17.94 -3.50 -3.30
C ALA A 54 18.45 -3.77 -1.88
N GLY A 55 18.18 -2.86 -0.94
CA GLY A 55 18.53 -3.04 0.47
C GLY A 55 17.84 -4.26 1.09
N TYR A 56 16.55 -4.43 0.79
CA TYR A 56 15.75 -5.59 1.18
C TYR A 56 14.95 -6.10 -0.03
N PRO A 57 15.49 -7.03 -0.83
CA PRO A 57 14.82 -7.50 -2.05
C PRO A 57 13.60 -8.37 -1.77
N THR A 58 13.56 -9.03 -0.62
CA THR A 58 12.46 -9.87 -0.16
C THR A 58 11.65 -9.15 0.93
N PRO A 59 10.32 -9.37 0.98
CA PRO A 59 9.55 -10.29 0.15
C PRO A 59 9.07 -9.67 -1.18
N ARG A 60 9.48 -8.44 -1.54
CA ARG A 60 8.98 -7.72 -2.73
C ARG A 60 9.15 -8.51 -4.04
N GLN A 61 10.34 -9.04 -4.30
CA GLN A 61 10.61 -9.80 -5.53
C GLN A 61 9.82 -11.11 -5.62
N GLU A 62 9.53 -11.74 -4.47
CA GLU A 62 8.77 -12.99 -4.40
C GLU A 62 7.26 -12.75 -4.57
N LEU A 63 6.74 -11.69 -3.95
CA LEU A 63 5.32 -11.36 -3.96
C LEU A 63 4.89 -10.49 -5.15
N HIS A 64 5.84 -9.80 -5.78
CA HIS A 64 5.62 -8.97 -6.97
C HIS A 64 6.70 -9.23 -8.05
N PRO A 65 6.77 -10.47 -8.59
CA PRO A 65 7.79 -10.86 -9.56
C PRO A 65 7.60 -10.22 -10.93
N ASP A 66 6.35 -9.94 -11.32
CA ASP A 66 6.00 -9.34 -12.61
C ASP A 66 6.12 -7.80 -12.61
N GLY A 67 6.46 -7.21 -11.46
CA GLY A 67 6.62 -5.77 -11.30
C GLY A 67 7.78 -5.23 -12.13
N VAL A 68 7.46 -4.40 -13.12
CA VAL A 68 8.47 -3.70 -13.94
C VAL A 68 8.87 -2.42 -13.26
N ARG A 69 10.18 -2.12 -13.20
CA ARG A 69 10.67 -0.84 -12.69
C ARG A 69 10.07 0.30 -13.51
N TRP A 70 9.18 1.06 -12.89
CA TRP A 70 8.42 2.14 -13.52
C TRP A 70 9.05 3.50 -13.27
N TRP A 71 9.57 3.72 -12.06
CA TRP A 71 10.15 5.00 -11.65
C TRP A 71 11.36 4.79 -10.73
N THR A 72 12.27 5.76 -10.73
CA THR A 72 13.38 5.83 -9.78
C THR A 72 13.57 7.27 -9.36
N GLU A 73 13.42 7.52 -8.07
CA GLU A 73 13.66 8.80 -7.43
C GLU A 73 14.99 8.74 -6.69
N ALA A 74 15.86 9.71 -6.95
CA ALA A 74 17.10 9.87 -6.20
C ALA A 74 16.87 10.91 -5.11
N ASN A 75 16.92 10.49 -3.84
CA ASN A 75 16.96 11.42 -2.73
C ASN A 75 18.39 11.95 -2.59
N ARG A 76 18.58 13.22 -2.96
CA ARG A 76 19.90 13.88 -2.95
C ARG A 76 20.12 14.75 -1.71
N GLU A 77 19.12 14.86 -0.85
CA GLU A 77 19.09 15.74 0.32
C GLU A 77 18.69 14.96 1.57
N ASP A 78 19.02 13.67 1.64
CA ASP A 78 18.74 12.83 2.81
C ASP A 78 19.60 13.31 4.01
N PRO A 79 19.00 13.90 5.04
CA PRO A 79 19.76 14.45 6.17
C PRO A 79 20.40 13.36 7.03
N ASP A 80 19.96 12.10 6.92
CA ASP A 80 20.60 10.96 7.59
C ASP A 80 21.85 10.46 6.83
N LEU A 81 22.11 10.97 5.62
CA LEU A 81 23.29 10.67 4.80
C LEU A 81 24.44 11.68 4.97
N ASP A 82 24.41 12.52 6.01
CA ASP A 82 25.51 13.42 6.42
C ASP A 82 26.87 12.70 6.65
N LEU A 83 26.90 11.36 6.58
CA LEU A 83 28.08 10.52 6.70
C LEU A 83 28.79 10.21 5.36
N ASP A 84 28.13 10.34 4.21
CA ASP A 84 28.75 10.19 2.87
C ASP A 84 27.95 10.91 1.76
N PRO A 85 28.46 12.05 1.23
CA PRO A 85 27.81 12.80 0.14
C PRO A 85 27.66 12.03 -1.18
N GLU A 86 28.35 10.89 -1.35
CA GLU A 86 28.24 10.04 -2.54
C GLU A 86 27.15 8.98 -2.39
N LEU A 87 26.74 8.62 -1.17
CA LEU A 87 25.62 7.71 -0.92
C LEU A 87 24.31 8.47 -1.09
N HIS A 88 23.53 8.08 -2.10
CA HIS A 88 22.20 8.61 -2.34
C HIS A 88 21.19 7.47 -2.17
N THR A 89 20.11 7.69 -1.44
CA THR A 89 19.01 6.72 -1.39
C THR A 89 18.19 6.85 -2.67
N HIS A 90 18.15 5.78 -3.45
CA HIS A 90 17.37 5.67 -4.67
C HIS A 90 16.12 4.83 -4.37
N THR A 91 14.97 5.49 -4.27
CA THR A 91 13.66 4.84 -4.16
C THR A 91 13.22 4.40 -5.55
N ARG A 92 12.86 3.13 -5.71
CA ARG A 92 12.46 2.56 -7.01
C ARG A 92 11.07 1.98 -6.89
N LEU A 93 10.19 2.40 -7.79
CA LEU A 93 8.82 1.92 -7.86
C LEU A 93 8.70 0.88 -8.96
N TYR A 94 8.08 -0.25 -8.63
CA TYR A 94 7.79 -1.35 -9.54
C TYR A 94 6.29 -1.48 -9.69
N ALA A 95 5.82 -1.57 -10.92
CA ALA A 95 4.41 -1.68 -11.23
C ALA A 95 4.15 -2.85 -12.17
N ASP A 96 3.05 -3.56 -11.94
CA ASP A 96 2.45 -4.43 -12.93
C ASP A 96 0.98 -4.05 -13.14
N ARG A 97 0.46 -4.43 -14.31
CA ARG A 97 -0.97 -4.27 -14.62
C ARG A 97 -1.63 -5.63 -14.56
N ARG A 98 -2.72 -5.75 -13.81
CA ARG A 98 -3.49 -6.98 -13.71
C ARG A 98 -5.00 -6.70 -13.64
N PRO A 99 -5.85 -7.59 -14.16
CA PRO A 99 -7.28 -7.52 -13.91
C PRO A 99 -7.53 -7.72 -12.42
N TRP A 100 -8.33 -6.85 -11.80
CA TRP A 100 -8.67 -7.01 -10.40
C TRP A 100 -9.52 -8.27 -10.18
N ARG A 101 -9.13 -9.04 -9.17
CA ARG A 101 -9.92 -10.15 -8.62
C ARG A 101 -9.74 -10.12 -7.11
N HIS A 102 -10.84 -10.29 -6.38
CA HIS A 102 -10.80 -10.47 -4.93
C HIS A 102 -9.70 -11.49 -4.54
N GLY A 103 -8.85 -11.11 -3.60
CA GLY A 103 -7.75 -11.93 -3.10
C GLY A 103 -6.48 -11.94 -3.95
N CYS A 104 -6.45 -11.28 -5.13
CA CYS A 104 -5.29 -11.35 -6.02
C CYS A 104 -4.04 -10.63 -5.48
N ALA A 105 -4.19 -9.86 -4.40
CA ALA A 105 -3.12 -9.12 -3.73
C ALA A 105 -2.87 -9.60 -2.29
N ASP A 106 -3.48 -10.70 -1.82
CA ASP A 106 -3.45 -11.10 -0.40
C ASP A 106 -2.04 -11.31 0.14
N GLY A 107 -1.14 -11.90 -0.65
CA GLY A 107 0.26 -12.07 -0.24
C GLY A 107 0.96 -10.74 0.03
N LEU A 108 0.71 -9.74 -0.82
CA LEU A 108 1.24 -8.38 -0.63
C LEU A 108 0.57 -7.69 0.56
N LEU A 109 -0.76 -7.76 0.66
CA LEU A 109 -1.52 -7.12 1.74
C LEU A 109 -1.17 -7.69 3.12
N ARG A 110 -0.90 -9.01 3.20
CA ARG A 110 -0.40 -9.65 4.41
C ARG A 110 0.99 -9.14 4.79
N ALA A 111 1.91 -9.08 3.83
CA ALA A 111 3.25 -8.54 4.06
C ALA A 111 3.22 -7.06 4.47
N VAL A 112 2.25 -6.28 3.97
CA VAL A 112 2.01 -4.90 4.40
C VAL A 112 1.52 -4.82 5.85
N ALA A 113 0.60 -5.71 6.25
CA ALA A 113 0.10 -5.76 7.63
C ALA A 113 1.20 -6.11 8.64
N ASP A 114 2.25 -6.83 8.18
CA ASP A 114 3.43 -7.19 8.96
C ASP A 114 4.56 -6.15 8.90
N GLU A 115 4.35 -5.02 8.20
CA GLU A 115 5.38 -4.01 7.91
C GLU A 115 6.60 -4.58 7.14
N ALA A 116 6.48 -5.80 6.60
CA ALA A 116 7.50 -6.45 5.77
C ALA A 116 7.55 -5.87 4.35
N LEU A 117 6.45 -5.24 3.89
CA LEU A 117 6.41 -4.37 2.72
C LEU A 117 5.79 -3.03 3.11
N VAL A 118 6.40 -1.96 2.63
CA VAL A 118 5.97 -0.57 2.86
C VAL A 118 5.83 0.17 1.53
N GLU A 119 5.13 1.31 1.54
CA GLU A 119 4.87 2.15 0.36
C GLU A 119 4.25 1.36 -0.81
N VAL A 120 3.28 0.51 -0.50
CA VAL A 120 2.48 -0.22 -1.48
C VAL A 120 1.24 0.60 -1.79
N PHE A 121 0.86 0.70 -3.06
CA PHE A 121 -0.47 1.19 -3.43
C PHE A 121 -1.05 0.44 -4.62
N ILE A 122 -2.37 0.41 -4.67
CA ILE A 122 -3.16 -0.15 -5.76
C ILE A 122 -4.04 0.95 -6.32
N THR A 123 -4.09 1.07 -7.64
CA THR A 123 -4.80 2.15 -8.30
C THR A 123 -5.42 1.72 -9.62
N ASP A 124 -6.48 2.41 -10.05
CA ASP A 124 -7.00 2.25 -11.40
C ASP A 124 -6.01 2.81 -12.43
N THR A 125 -6.17 2.42 -13.69
CA THR A 125 -5.22 2.82 -14.75
C THR A 125 -5.19 4.31 -15.05
N GLU A 126 -6.10 5.10 -14.48
CA GLU A 126 -6.22 6.54 -14.66
C GLU A 126 -5.82 7.35 -13.41
N LEU A 127 -5.34 6.69 -12.34
CA LEU A 127 -4.95 7.32 -11.08
C LEU A 127 -6.06 8.15 -10.42
N ARG A 128 -7.33 7.74 -10.60
CA ARG A 128 -8.49 8.40 -10.00
C ARG A 128 -8.87 7.83 -8.64
N ARG A 129 -8.50 6.58 -8.40
CA ARG A 129 -8.75 5.84 -7.16
C ARG A 129 -7.47 5.20 -6.71
N ILE A 130 -7.04 5.49 -5.49
CA ILE A 130 -5.81 4.92 -4.91
C ILE A 130 -6.15 4.32 -3.56
N HIS A 131 -5.74 3.07 -3.36
CA HIS A 131 -5.73 2.40 -2.07
C HIS A 131 -4.27 2.22 -1.65
N HIS A 132 -3.89 2.85 -0.54
CA HIS A 132 -2.55 2.84 0.03
C HIS A 132 -2.59 2.12 1.40
N PRO A 133 -2.47 0.78 1.42
CA PRO A 133 -2.43 0.02 2.66
C PRO A 133 -1.09 0.20 3.39
N TYR A 134 -1.15 0.13 4.71
CA TYR A 134 -0.01 0.09 5.61
C TYR A 134 -0.42 -0.69 6.87
N ASP A 135 0.50 -0.95 7.76
CA ASP A 135 0.21 -1.69 8.98
C ASP A 135 -0.82 -0.95 9.86
N GLY A 136 -1.91 -1.64 10.22
CA GLY A 136 -3.04 -1.08 10.96
C GLY A 136 -4.11 -0.37 10.13
N GLY A 137 -3.95 -0.21 8.82
CA GLY A 137 -5.00 0.43 8.01
C GLY A 137 -4.70 0.66 6.54
N ALA A 138 -5.48 1.54 5.93
CA ALA A 138 -5.24 2.02 4.59
C ALA A 138 -5.78 3.44 4.42
N ASP A 139 -5.09 4.21 3.60
CA ASP A 139 -5.61 5.47 3.08
C ASP A 139 -6.20 5.25 1.69
N VAL A 140 -7.42 5.76 1.49
CA VAL A 140 -8.14 5.75 0.22
C VAL A 140 -8.25 7.17 -0.32
N VAL A 141 -7.76 7.37 -1.54
CA VAL A 141 -7.83 8.64 -2.28
C VAL A 141 -8.82 8.49 -3.42
N LEU A 142 -9.81 9.40 -3.46
CA LEU A 142 -10.87 9.45 -4.47
C LEU A 142 -10.94 10.84 -5.08
N THR A 143 -11.46 10.92 -6.31
CA THR A 143 -11.54 12.14 -7.10
C THR A 143 -12.41 13.22 -6.50
N THR A 144 -13.49 12.86 -5.81
CA THR A 144 -14.46 13.83 -5.28
C THR A 144 -14.77 13.63 -3.79
N PRO A 145 -15.13 14.72 -3.08
CA PRO A 145 -15.65 14.63 -1.72
C PRO A 145 -16.90 13.76 -1.59
N ALA A 146 -17.78 13.75 -2.60
CA ALA A 146 -19.01 12.97 -2.58
C ALA A 146 -18.72 11.45 -2.58
N GLU A 147 -17.86 10.97 -3.48
CA GLU A 147 -17.43 9.56 -3.51
C GLU A 147 -16.78 9.14 -2.18
N ARG A 148 -15.92 10.00 -1.63
CA ARG A 148 -15.31 9.81 -0.32
C ARG A 148 -16.35 9.71 0.79
N ASP A 149 -17.30 10.62 0.85
CA ASP A 149 -18.29 10.68 1.94
C ASP A 149 -19.27 9.51 1.87
N GLU A 150 -19.66 9.08 0.67
CA GLU A 150 -20.47 7.87 0.46
C GLU A 150 -19.75 6.61 0.93
N MET A 151 -18.49 6.43 0.53
CA MET A 151 -17.70 5.26 0.94
C MET A 151 -17.39 5.28 2.43
N ARG A 152 -17.08 6.45 2.99
CA ARG A 152 -16.92 6.66 4.43
C ARG A 152 -18.17 6.25 5.21
N ALA A 153 -19.36 6.57 4.69
CA ALA A 153 -20.62 6.24 5.35
C ALA A 153 -20.90 4.73 5.34
N ARG A 154 -20.53 4.01 4.27
CA ARG A 154 -20.69 2.54 4.18
C ARG A 154 -19.83 1.79 5.21
N HIS A 155 -18.64 2.34 5.52
CA HIS A 155 -17.63 1.69 6.37
C HIS A 155 -17.36 2.47 7.66
N ALA A 156 -18.38 3.11 8.21
CA ALA A 156 -18.24 4.02 9.36
C ALA A 156 -17.62 3.34 10.60
N GLU A 157 -17.86 2.04 10.76
CA GLU A 157 -17.33 1.23 11.86
C GLU A 157 -15.83 0.91 11.75
N TRP A 158 -15.20 1.17 10.60
CA TRP A 158 -13.76 0.97 10.39
C TRP A 158 -12.96 2.26 10.56
N LEU A 159 -13.65 3.38 10.80
CA LEU A 159 -13.02 4.68 11.05
C LEU A 159 -12.52 4.78 12.49
N SER A 160 -11.53 5.64 12.72
CA SER A 160 -11.12 5.99 14.09
C SER A 160 -12.31 6.59 14.84
N ALA A 161 -12.54 6.11 16.07
CA ALA A 161 -13.44 6.74 17.02
C ALA A 161 -12.85 8.04 17.62
N HIS A 162 -11.56 8.30 17.40
CA HIS A 162 -10.89 9.48 17.91
C HIS A 162 -11.40 10.74 17.19
N PRO A 163 -11.71 11.84 17.90
CA PRO A 163 -12.24 13.07 17.29
C PRO A 163 -11.35 13.69 16.20
N ALA A 164 -10.03 13.46 16.28
CA ALA A 164 -9.06 13.92 15.28
C ALA A 164 -8.93 12.98 14.06
N GLY A 165 -9.62 11.84 14.04
CA GLY A 165 -9.50 10.82 12.99
C GLY A 165 -8.16 10.07 12.99
N LEU A 166 -7.45 10.08 14.13
CA LEU A 166 -6.18 9.40 14.35
C LEU A 166 -6.39 8.03 15.00
#